data_AF-A0A840PE60-F1
#
_entry.id   AF-A0A840PE60-F1
#
_cell.length_a   1.000
_cell.length_b   1.000
_cell.length_c   1.000
_cell.angle_alpha   90.00
_cell.angle_beta   90.00
_cell.angle_gamma   90.00
#
_symmetry.space_group_name_H-M   'P 1'
#
loop_
_entity.id
_entity.type
_entity.pdbx_description
1 polymer ?
#
loop_
_entity_poly.entity_id
_entity_poly.type
_entity_poly.pdbx_seq_one_letter_code
_entity_poly.pdbx_strand_id
1 'polypeptide(L)' 'MAGIVRSDAGLLADIAKSPKKWYANLHTGEFPDGAVRGQLGKGGW' A
#
# COMPACT_ATOMS: atom_id res chain seq x y z
N MET A 1 16.51 -4.86 0.01
CA MET A 1 16.46 -3.52 -0.61
C MET A 1 15.06 -2.97 -0.36
N ALA A 2 14.93 -1.72 0.09
CA ALA A 2 13.62 -1.07 0.19
C ALA A 2 13.37 -0.24 -1.08
N GLY A 3 12.13 -0.22 -1.57
CA GLY A 3 11.72 0.54 -2.75
C GLY A 3 10.78 1.69 -2.39
N ILE A 4 10.81 2.78 -3.16
CA ILE A 4 9.89 3.90 -3.05
C ILE A 4 9.23 4.11 -4.42
N VAL A 5 7.90 4.26 -4.43
CA VAL A 5 7.14 4.65 -5.62
C VAL A 5 6.61 6.06 -5.43
N ARG A 6 6.66 6.87 -6.49
CA ARG A 6 6.06 8.21 -6.49
C ARG A 6 4.61 8.10 -6.98
N SER A 7 3.75 8.89 -6.36
CA SER A 7 2.32 8.98 -6.68
C SER A 7 1.84 10.42 -6.57
N ASP A 8 0.61 10.66 -7.01
CA ASP A 8 -0.06 11.96 -6.87
C ASP A 8 -0.15 12.40 -5.40
N ALA A 9 0.06 13.69 -5.15
CA ALA A 9 0.09 14.25 -3.79
C ALA A 9 -1.30 14.22 -3.12
N GLY A 10 -2.38 14.40 -3.89
CA GLY A 10 -3.76 14.31 -3.40
C GLY A 10 -4.09 12.89 -2.98
N LEU A 11 -3.70 11.90 -3.79
CA LEU A 11 -3.83 10.48 -3.45
C LEU A 11 -3.10 10.14 -2.14
N LEU A 12 -1.85 10.60 -1.98
CA LEU A 12 -1.08 10.38 -0.75
C LEU A 12 -1.75 11.02 0.46
N ALA A 13 -2.32 12.22 0.30
CA ALA A 13 -3.08 12.89 1.35
C ALA A 13 -4.36 12.12 1.74
N ASP A 14 -5.08 11.56 0.77
CA ASP A 14 -6.28 10.77 1.02
C ASP A 14 -5.99 9.43 1.69
N ILE A 15 -4.89 8.77 1.31
CA ILE A 15 -4.38 7.56 1.99
C ILE A 15 -4.04 7.88 3.44
N ALA A 16 -3.31 8.97 3.68
CA ALA A 16 -2.94 9.40 5.03
C ALA A 16 -4.16 9.77 5.89
N LYS A 17 -5.17 10.42 5.29
CA LYS A 17 -6.41 10.83 5.98
C LYS A 17 -7.30 9.65 6.38
N SER A 18 -7.31 8.57 5.61
CA SER A 18 -8.24 7.44 5.83
C SER A 18 -7.63 6.09 5.48
N PRO A 19 -6.52 5.66 6.13
CA PRO A 19 -5.76 4.48 5.72
C PRO A 19 -6.56 3.18 5.79
N LYS A 20 -7.59 3.09 6.65
CA LYS A 20 -8.48 1.92 6.74
C LYS A 20 -9.32 1.68 5.48
N LYS A 21 -9.49 2.68 4.61
CA LYS A 21 -10.23 2.57 3.34
C LYS A 21 -9.36 2.04 2.19
N TRP A 22 -8.07 1.82 2.43
CA TRP A 22 -7.09 1.44 1.42
C TRP A 22 -6.39 0.13 1.82
N TYR A 23 -5.96 -0.61 0.81
CA TYR A 23 -5.10 -1.77 0.95
C TYR A 23 -3.91 -1.65 0.00
N ALA A 24 -2.78 -2.25 0.37
CA ALA A 24 -1.61 -2.36 -0.49
C ALA A 24 -1.48 -3.78 -1.04
N ASN A 25 -1.07 -3.87 -2.29
CA ASN A 25 -0.60 -5.08 -2.93
C ASN A 25 0.79 -4.81 -3.53
N LEU A 26 1.80 -5.49 -3.02
CA LEU A 26 3.19 -5.35 -3.45
C LEU A 26 3.52 -6.44 -4.47
N HIS A 27 4.05 -6.05 -5.63
CA HIS A 27 4.46 -6.95 -6.70
C HIS A 27 5.99 -6.90 -6.88
N THR A 28 6.61 -8.02 -7.20
CA THR A 28 8.03 -8.10 -7.59
C THR A 28 8.16 -8.91 -8.88
N GLY A 29 9.36 -8.93 -9.48
CA GLY A 29 9.61 -9.78 -10.65
C GLY A 29 9.46 -11.28 -10.34
N GLU A 30 9.81 -11.71 -9.14
CA GLU A 30 9.68 -13.10 -8.68
C GLU A 30 8.21 -13.46 -8.34
N PHE A 31 7.43 -12.47 -7.88
CA PHE A 31 6.02 -12.62 -7.50
C PHE A 31 5.15 -11.62 -8.25
N PRO A 32 4.90 -11.84 -9.56
CA PRO A 32 4.12 -10.92 -10.38
C PRO A 32 2.65 -10.84 -9.93
N ASP A 33 2.10 -11.90 -9.33
CA ASP A 33 0.72 -11.92 -8.81
C ASP A 33 0.56 -11.31 -7.41
N GLY A 34 1.67 -10.84 -6.82
CA GLY A 34 1.70 -10.16 -5.53
C GLY A 34 2.48 -10.94 -4.48
N ALA A 35 3.54 -10.33 -3.97
CA ALA A 35 4.37 -10.85 -2.89
C ALA A 35 3.71 -10.65 -1.51
N VAL A 36 3.09 -9.48 -1.28
CA VAL A 36 2.52 -9.11 0.03
C VAL A 36 1.24 -8.29 -0.15
N ARG A 37 0.22 -8.58 0.65
CA ARG A 37 -1.07 -7.87 0.68
C ARG A 37 -1.45 -7.50 2.10
N GLY A 38 -2.01 -6.31 2.30
CA GLY A 38 -2.44 -5.90 3.63
C GLY A 38 -3.21 -4.58 3.67
N GLN A 39 -4.00 -4.41 4.73
CA GLN A 39 -4.70 -3.15 4.99
C GLN A 39 -3.74 -2.10 5.53
N LEU A 40 -3.89 -0.85 5.08
CA LEU A 40 -3.02 0.25 5.54
C LEU A 40 -3.39 0.78 6.92
N GLY A 41 -4.56 0.40 7.45
CA GLY A 41 -4.98 0.72 8.80
C GLY A 41 -4.68 -0.41 9.79
N LYS A 42 -4.64 -0.08 11.08
CA LYS A 42 -4.51 -1.08 12.16
C LYS A 42 -5.61 -2.13 12.04
N GLY A 43 -5.22 -3.39 11.88
CA GLY A 43 -6.12 -4.53 12.00
C GLY A 43 -6.68 -4.59 13.41
N GLY A 44 -8.01 -4.70 13.54
CA GLY A 44 -8.66 -4.93 14.82
C GLY A 44 -8.45 -6.38 15.22
N TRP A 45 -7.42 -6.62 16.03
CA TRP A 45 -7.28 -7.81 16.86
C TRP A 45 -7.56 -7.40 18.30
#